data_AF-A0AA88W389-F1
#
_entry.id   AF-A0AA88W389-F1
#
_cell.length_a   1.000
_cell.length_b   1.000
_cell.length_c   1.000
_cell.angle_alpha   90.00
_cell.angle_beta   90.00
_cell.angle_gamma   90.00
#
_symmetry.space_group_name_H-M   'P 1'
#
loop_
_entity.id
_entity.type
_entity.pdbx_description
1 polymer ?
#
loop_
_entity_poly.entity_id
_entity_poly.type
_entity_poly.pdbx_seq_one_letter_code
_entity_poly.pdbx_strand_id
1 'polypeptide(L)'
;MQVMWSTFVPYIPNSILPGSIAFVLAVLAVVMARLGKLPEKGVKFIGSISGWTATLLFMWMPIAQMWTNFLNPDNIKGLSAVSMLLAMVGNGLMIPRALFIRDLMWYVEFLPNSLIYPSLNKIYVALFSIAIVKFAP
;
A
#
# COMPACT_ATOMS: atom_id res chain seq x y z
N MET A 1 6.19 -2.39 7.85
CA MET A 1 7.35 -2.15 6.95
C MET A 1 7.97 -3.42 6.35
N GLN A 2 7.65 -4.62 6.86
CA GLN A 2 8.11 -5.87 6.23
C GLN A 2 7.63 -6.04 4.78
N VAL A 3 6.40 -5.61 4.46
CA VAL A 3 5.86 -5.63 3.08
C VAL A 3 6.69 -4.76 2.13
N MET A 4 7.18 -3.61 2.60
CA MET A 4 8.11 -2.76 1.86
C MET A 4 9.42 -3.50 1.58
N TRP A 5 10.00 -4.07 2.63
CA TRP A 5 11.26 -4.81 2.57
C TRP A 5 11.18 -6.02 1.64
N SER A 6 10.06 -6.76 1.67
CA SER A 6 9.81 -7.91 0.80
C SER A 6 9.52 -7.52 -0.65
N THR A 7 9.11 -6.28 -0.91
CA THR A 7 8.89 -5.78 -2.28
C THR A 7 10.23 -5.60 -3.01
N PHE A 8 11.29 -5.17 -2.32
CA PHE A 8 12.61 -4.87 -2.92
C PHE A 8 13.61 -6.03 -2.88
N VAL A 9 13.13 -7.28 -2.89
CA VAL A 9 13.93 -8.51 -2.69
C VAL A 9 15.08 -8.78 -3.69
N PRO A 10 15.24 -8.12 -4.86
CA PRO A 10 16.50 -8.23 -5.59
C PRO A 10 17.64 -7.36 -5.02
N TYR A 11 17.32 -6.33 -4.22
CA TYR A 11 18.26 -5.28 -3.79
C TYR A 11 18.55 -5.26 -2.29
N ILE A 12 17.69 -5.90 -1.48
CA ILE A 12 17.80 -5.89 -0.03
C ILE A 12 17.71 -7.35 0.48
N PRO A 13 18.67 -7.84 1.29
CA PRO A 13 18.65 -9.21 1.78
C PRO A 13 17.40 -9.48 2.63
N ASN A 14 16.81 -10.67 2.45
CA ASN A 14 15.67 -11.13 3.24
C ASN A 14 16.03 -11.06 4.73
N SER A 15 15.36 -10.17 5.45
CA SER A 15 15.61 -9.97 6.86
C SER A 15 14.31 -9.77 7.61
N ILE A 16 14.10 -10.62 8.62
CA ILE A 16 12.97 -10.50 9.55
C ILE A 16 13.20 -9.40 10.60
N LEU A 17 14.42 -8.85 10.68
CA LEU A 17 14.81 -7.84 11.67
C LEU A 17 13.83 -6.66 11.78
N PRO A 18 13.36 -6.03 10.68
CA PRO A 18 12.45 -4.90 10.79
C PRO A 18 11.09 -5.29 11.38
N GLY A 19 10.62 -6.51 11.10
CA GLY A 19 9.37 -7.05 11.65
C GLY A 19 9.51 -7.39 13.13
N SER A 20 10.59 -8.07 13.50
CA SER A 20 10.88 -8.47 14.88
C SER A 20 11.07 -7.26 15.81
N ILE A 21 11.81 -6.24 15.37
CA ILE A 21 12.04 -5.02 16.15
C ILE A 21 10.71 -4.27 16.35
N ALA A 22 9.91 -4.12 15.30
CA ALA A 22 8.60 -3.46 15.41
C ALA A 22 7.65 -4.21 16.37
N PHE A 23 7.68 -5.55 16.35
CA PHE A 23 6.87 -6.38 17.26
C PHE A 23 7.29 -6.18 18.72
N VAL A 24 8.59 -6.24 19.03
CA VAL A 24 9.10 -6.05 20.39
C VAL A 24 8.75 -4.65 20.91
N LEU A 25 8.93 -3.60 20.09
CA LEU A 25 8.58 -2.23 20.46
C LEU A 25 7.07 -2.06 20.68
N ALA A 26 6.24 -2.69 19.86
CA ALA A 26 4.78 -2.65 20.02
C ALA A 26 4.34 -3.34 21.32
N VAL A 27 4.89 -4.51 21.64
CA VAL A 27 4.59 -5.23 22.90
C VAL A 27 5.02 -4.39 24.10
N LEU A 28 6.23 -3.80 24.08
CA LEU A 28 6.71 -2.94 25.16
C LEU A 28 5.83 -1.69 25.34
N ALA A 29 5.42 -1.05 24.25
CA ALA A 29 4.53 0.11 24.27
C ALA A 29 3.14 -0.24 24.85
N VAL A 30 2.58 -1.39 24.48
CA VAL A 30 1.30 -1.87 25.02
C VAL A 30 1.40 -2.22 26.49
N VAL A 31 2.47 -2.91 26.92
CA VAL A 31 2.68 -3.25 28.34
C VAL A 31 2.84 -1.99 29.18
N MET A 32 3.63 -1.00 28.73
CA MET A 32 3.78 0.27 29.44
C MET A 32 2.47 1.07 29.50
N ALA A 33 1.62 0.96 28.48
CA ALA A 33 0.30 1.62 28.46
C ALA A 33 -0.67 0.93 29.44
N ARG A 34 -0.64 -0.40 29.51
CA ARG A 34 -1.47 -1.20 30.44
C ARG A 34 -1.04 -1.04 31.90
N LEU A 35 0.24 -0.81 32.15
CA LEU A 35 0.78 -0.53 33.50
C LEU A 35 0.52 0.91 33.97
N GLY A 36 -0.16 1.75 33.18
CA GLY A 36 -0.47 3.13 33.54
C GLY A 36 0.76 4.06 33.63
N LYS A 37 1.94 3.60 33.18
CA LYS A 37 3.19 4.39 33.20
C LYS A 37 3.26 5.41 32.06
N LEU A 38 2.37 5.30 31.07
CA LEU A 38 2.29 6.24 29.96
C LEU A 38 1.22 7.31 30.22
N PRO A 39 1.56 8.60 30.01
CA PRO A 39 0.58 9.67 30.10
C PRO A 39 -0.52 9.50 29.05
N GLU A 40 -1.71 10.00 29.35
CA GLU A 40 -2.92 9.85 28.50
C GLU A 40 -2.71 10.32 27.05
N LYS A 41 -1.87 11.35 26.86
CA LYS A 41 -1.42 11.83 25.54
C LYS A 41 -0.59 10.78 24.78
N GLY A 42 0.27 10.03 25.47
CA GLY A 42 1.09 8.96 24.90
C GLY A 42 0.27 7.75 24.46
N VAL A 43 -0.76 7.40 25.23
CA VAL A 43 -1.70 6.33 24.86
C VAL A 43 -2.49 6.71 23.60
N LYS A 44 -3.00 7.94 23.53
CA LYS A 44 -3.66 8.46 22.31
C LYS A 44 -2.70 8.49 21.11
N PHE A 45 -1.44 8.87 21.31
CA PHE A 45 -0.44 8.89 20.25
C PHE A 45 -0.13 7.50 19.69
N ILE A 46 0.10 6.51 20.56
CA ILE A 46 0.31 5.11 20.15
C ILE A 46 -0.93 4.56 19.42
N GLY A 47 -2.12 4.90 19.91
CA GLY A 47 -3.39 4.59 19.24
C GLY A 47 -3.44 5.15 17.81
N SER A 48 -3.09 6.44 17.64
CA SER A 48 -3.04 7.07 16.32
C SER A 48 -2.00 6.45 15.38
N ILE A 49 -0.84 6.02 15.89
CA ILE A 49 0.17 5.33 15.08
C ILE A 49 -0.40 4.07 14.43
N SER A 50 -1.28 3.34 15.11
CA SER A 50 -1.89 2.13 14.54
C SER A 50 -2.76 2.44 13.31
N GLY A 51 -3.56 3.53 13.36
CA GLY A 51 -4.35 3.99 12.22
C GLY A 51 -3.49 4.43 11.04
N TRP A 52 -2.48 5.27 11.30
CA TRP A 52 -1.53 5.71 10.28
C TRP A 52 -0.71 4.56 9.68
N THR A 53 -0.38 3.55 10.48
CA THR A 53 0.31 2.34 10.00
C THR A 53 -0.57 1.54 9.05
N ALA A 54 -1.87 1.38 9.36
CA ALA A 54 -2.81 0.69 8.48
C ALA A 54 -2.94 1.42 7.13
N THR A 55 -3.11 2.74 7.16
CA THR A 55 -3.17 3.55 5.94
C THR A 55 -1.91 3.46 5.09
N LEU A 56 -0.72 3.51 5.71
CA LEU A 56 0.54 3.32 4.97
C LEU A 56 0.65 1.91 4.37
N LEU A 57 0.12 0.87 5.02
CA LEU A 57 0.11 -0.49 4.49
C LEU A 57 -0.81 -0.63 3.28
N PHE A 58 -2.02 -0.06 3.33
CA PHE A 58 -2.96 -0.10 2.21
C PHE A 58 -2.49 0.75 1.04
N MET A 59 -1.89 1.91 1.31
CA MET A 59 -1.23 2.73 0.28
C MET A 59 -0.08 1.97 -0.40
N TRP A 60 0.62 1.09 0.32
CA TRP A 60 1.78 0.37 -0.23
C TRP A 60 1.41 -0.84 -1.12
N MET A 61 0.20 -1.39 -1.01
CA MET A 61 -0.23 -2.54 -1.82
C MET A 61 -0.10 -2.32 -3.34
N PRO A 62 -0.63 -1.24 -3.94
CA PRO A 62 -0.51 -1.02 -5.38
C PRO A 62 0.94 -0.78 -5.82
N ILE A 63 1.79 -0.19 -4.97
CA ILE A 63 3.22 -0.01 -5.26
C ILE A 63 3.93 -1.37 -5.35
N ALA A 64 3.63 -2.28 -4.42
CA ALA A 64 4.18 -3.63 -4.43
C ALA A 64 3.74 -4.44 -5.65
N GLN A 65 2.47 -4.31 -6.05
CA GLN A 65 1.96 -4.92 -7.27
C GLN A 65 2.65 -4.35 -8.53
N MET A 66 2.82 -3.03 -8.61
CA MET A 66 3.53 -2.39 -9.72
C MET A 66 4.97 -2.88 -9.86
N TRP A 67 5.69 -2.94 -8.75
CA TRP A 67 7.07 -3.39 -8.72
C TRP A 67 7.21 -4.86 -9.13
N THR A 68 6.32 -5.73 -8.64
CA THR A 68 6.31 -7.16 -8.98
C THR A 68 6.01 -7.38 -10.47
N ASN A 69 5.07 -6.61 -11.02
CA ASN A 69 4.73 -6.63 -12.44
C ASN A 69 5.85 -6.08 -13.33
N PHE A 70 6.59 -5.08 -12.85
CA PHE A 70 7.75 -4.54 -13.55
C PHE A 70 8.89 -5.57 -13.66
N LEU A 71 9.14 -6.33 -12.59
CA LEU A 71 10.16 -7.38 -12.57
C LEU A 71 9.75 -8.66 -13.31
N ASN A 72 8.45 -8.99 -13.30
CA ASN A 72 7.91 -10.20 -13.94
C ASN A 72 6.72 -9.83 -14.86
N PRO A 73 6.98 -9.49 -16.14
CA PRO A 73 5.95 -9.05 -17.07
C PRO A 73 4.84 -10.08 -17.34
N ASP A 74 5.09 -11.38 -17.08
CA ASP A 74 4.10 -12.44 -17.24
C ASP A 74 2.98 -12.40 -16.20
N ASN A 75 3.23 -11.83 -15.01
CA ASN A 75 2.19 -11.64 -13.98
C ASN A 75 1.11 -10.64 -14.42
N ILE A 76 1.44 -9.77 -15.37
CA ILE A 76 0.53 -8.76 -15.92
C ILE A 76 -0.63 -9.45 -16.62
N LYS A 77 -0.45 -10.62 -17.25
CA LYS A 77 -1.53 -11.35 -17.94
C LYS A 77 -2.69 -11.76 -17.00
N GLY A 78 -2.44 -11.85 -15.69
CA GLY A 78 -3.45 -12.19 -14.68
C GLY A 78 -4.20 -11.01 -14.08
N LEU A 79 -3.79 -9.76 -14.34
CA LEU A 79 -4.49 -8.59 -13.82
C LEU A 79 -5.66 -8.19 -14.72
N SER A 80 -6.87 -8.16 -14.17
CA SER A 80 -8.04 -7.66 -14.88
C SER A 80 -8.01 -6.13 -15.00
N ALA A 81 -7.97 -5.61 -16.23
CA ALA A 81 -8.08 -4.18 -16.52
C ALA A 81 -9.39 -3.56 -15.95
N VAL A 82 -10.46 -4.35 -15.90
CA VAL A 82 -11.75 -3.94 -15.32
C VAL A 82 -11.66 -3.79 -13.81
N SER A 83 -11.00 -4.73 -13.13
CA SER A 83 -10.79 -4.66 -11.68
C SER A 83 -9.91 -3.47 -11.28
N MET A 84 -8.91 -3.13 -12.10
CA MET A 84 -8.05 -1.97 -11.88
C MET A 84 -8.78 -0.65 -12.12
N LEU A 85 -9.63 -0.56 -13.15
CA LEU A 85 -10.49 0.61 -13.38
C LEU A 85 -11.49 0.80 -12.24
N LEU A 86 -12.12 -0.29 -11.79
CA LEU A 86 -13.06 -0.25 -10.68
C LEU A 86 -12.36 0.18 -9.39
N ALA A 87 -11.15 -0.33 -9.12
CA ALA A 87 -10.33 0.11 -8.00
C ALA A 87 -9.98 1.60 -8.10
N MET A 88 -9.62 2.09 -9.28
CA MET A 88 -9.30 3.51 -9.50
C MET A 88 -10.51 4.41 -9.22
N VAL A 89 -11.68 4.06 -9.76
CA VAL A 89 -12.93 4.82 -9.55
C VAL A 89 -13.34 4.75 -8.07
N GLY A 90 -13.25 3.57 -7.43
CA GLY A 90 -13.56 3.39 -6.02
C GLY A 90 -12.67 4.25 -5.11
N ASN A 91 -11.36 4.27 -5.34
CA ASN A 91 -10.43 5.13 -4.61
C ASN A 91 -10.71 6.63 -4.89
N GLY A 92 -11.01 7.00 -6.15
CA GLY A 92 -11.35 8.37 -6.52
C GLY A 92 -12.63 8.88 -5.85
N LEU A 93 -13.67 8.06 -5.74
CA LEU A 93 -14.92 8.39 -5.07
C LEU A 93 -14.77 8.54 -3.55
N MET A 94 -13.73 7.93 -2.95
CA MET A 94 -13.43 8.10 -1.54
C MET A 94 -12.72 9.43 -1.22
N ILE A 95 -12.14 10.12 -2.22
CA ILE A 95 -11.46 11.42 -2.01
C ILE A 95 -12.44 12.53 -1.57
N PRO A 96 -13.60 12.74 -2.24
CA PRO A 96 -14.60 13.69 -1.76
C PRO A 96 -15.09 13.39 -0.34
N ARG A 97 -15.29 12.10 0.00
CA ARG A 97 -15.67 11.68 1.35
C ARG A 97 -14.60 12.07 2.38
N ALA A 98 -13.33 11.80 2.09
CA ALA A 98 -12.22 12.14 2.98
C ALA A 98 -12.09 13.65 3.19
N LEU A 99 -12.30 14.44 2.13
CA LEU A 99 -12.33 15.91 2.19
C LEU A 99 -13.50 16.44 3.03
N PHE A 100 -14.69 15.83 2.91
CA PHE A 100 -15.89 16.26 3.64
C PHE A 100 -15.79 15.98 5.14
N ILE A 101 -15.21 14.83 5.52
CA ILE A 101 -15.01 14.43 6.93
C ILE A 101 -13.75 15.10 7.52
N ARG A 102 -12.91 15.74 6.68
CA ARG A 102 -11.61 16.35 7.03
C ARG A 102 -10.65 15.34 7.66
N ASP A 103 -10.73 14.08 7.23
CA ASP A 103 -9.85 13.02 7.71
C ASP A 103 -8.62 12.90 6.79
N LEU A 104 -7.52 13.50 7.25
CA LEU A 104 -6.23 13.53 6.55
C LEU A 104 -5.68 12.12 6.30
N MET A 105 -5.97 11.15 7.17
CA MET A 105 -5.46 9.79 7.03
C MET A 105 -6.03 9.15 5.77
N TRP A 106 -7.36 9.21 5.60
CA TRP A 106 -8.01 8.70 4.39
C TRP A 106 -7.63 9.47 3.13
N TYR A 107 -7.41 10.79 3.23
CA TYR A 107 -6.95 11.57 2.09
C TYR A 107 -5.58 11.11 1.57
N VAL A 108 -4.64 10.85 2.50
CA VAL A 108 -3.30 10.35 2.19
C VAL A 108 -3.34 8.93 1.62
N GLU A 109 -4.34 8.11 1.96
CA GLU A 109 -4.51 6.77 1.39
C GLU A 109 -5.03 6.80 -0.05
N PHE A 110 -6.12 7.54 -0.27
CA PHE A 110 -6.87 7.46 -1.53
C PHE A 110 -6.25 8.29 -2.65
N LEU A 111 -5.63 9.43 -2.32
CA LEU A 111 -5.05 10.31 -3.33
C LEU A 111 -3.91 9.64 -4.12
N PRO A 112 -2.87 9.04 -3.50
CA PRO A 112 -1.81 8.36 -4.24
C PRO A 112 -2.33 7.12 -4.97
N ASN A 113 -3.22 6.34 -4.35
CA ASN A 113 -3.82 5.15 -4.96
C ASN A 113 -4.57 5.51 -6.24
N SER A 114 -5.37 6.59 -6.23
CA SER A 114 -6.08 7.06 -7.43
C SER A 114 -5.15 7.47 -8.59
N LEU A 115 -3.88 7.80 -8.31
CA LEU A 115 -2.88 8.18 -9.31
C LEU A 115 -2.02 7.00 -9.79
N ILE A 116 -1.76 6.01 -8.92
CA ILE A 116 -0.94 4.83 -9.24
C ILE A 116 -1.71 3.80 -10.08
N TYR A 117 -3.01 3.59 -9.82
CA TYR A 117 -3.83 2.68 -10.64
C TYR A 117 -3.93 3.08 -12.14
N PRO A 118 -4.06 4.38 -12.52
CA PRO A 118 -4.06 4.76 -13.93
C PRO A 118 -2.71 4.60 -14.63
N SER A 119 -1.58 4.83 -13.95
CA SER A 119 -0.25 4.60 -14.55
C SER A 119 0.00 3.11 -14.78
N LEU A 120 -0.40 2.27 -13.83
CA LEU A 120 -0.44 0.82 -13.98
C LEU A 120 -1.33 0.37 -15.15
N ASN A 121 -2.51 0.96 -15.31
CA ASN A 121 -3.43 0.62 -16.40
C ASN A 121 -2.88 1.02 -17.78
N LYS A 122 -2.20 2.18 -17.89
CA LYS A 122 -1.54 2.58 -19.15
C LYS A 122 -0.42 1.62 -19.55
N ILE A 123 0.40 1.19 -18.59
CA ILE A 123 1.45 0.17 -18.83
C ILE A 123 0.80 -1.14 -19.29
N TYR A 124 -0.31 -1.54 -18.66
CA TYR A 124 -1.06 -2.73 -19.05
C TYR A 124 -1.57 -2.65 -20.50
N VAL A 125 -2.25 -1.57 -20.85
CA VAL A 125 -2.80 -1.38 -22.21
C VAL A 125 -1.67 -1.31 -23.24
N ALA A 126 -0.55 -0.66 -22.92
CA ALA A 126 0.62 -0.61 -23.80
C ALA A 126 1.24 -2.00 -24.02
N LEU A 127 1.42 -2.79 -22.96
CA LEU A 127 1.95 -4.16 -23.05
C LEU A 127 0.99 -5.12 -23.75
N PHE A 128 -0.32 -4.99 -23.50
CA PHE A 128 -1.34 -5.77 -24.19
C PHE A 128 -1.37 -5.45 -25.69
N SER A 129 -1.22 -4.17 -26.05
CA SER A 129 -1.10 -3.74 -27.46
C SER A 129 0.15 -4.29 -28.12
N ILE A 130 1.30 -4.30 -27.42
CA ILE A 130 2.54 -4.88 -27.93
C ILE A 130 2.43 -6.41 -28.08
N ALA A 131 1.77 -7.10 -27.14
CA ALA A 131 1.52 -8.53 -27.22
C ALA A 131 0.58 -8.89 -28.38
N ILE A 132 -0.48 -8.11 -28.62
CA ILE A 132 -1.36 -8.31 -29.78
C ILE A 132 -0.60 -8.06 -31.09
N VAL A 133 0.24 -7.04 -31.19
CA VAL A 133 1.02 -6.75 -32.42
C VAL A 133 2.10 -7.81 -32.67
N LYS A 134 2.64 -8.46 -31.63
CA LYS A 134 3.60 -9.57 -31.78
C LYS A 134 2.97 -10.94 -32.02
N PHE A 135 1.67 -11.11 -31.76
CA PHE A 135 0.95 -12.38 -31.91
C PHE A 135 -0.24 -12.30 -32.88
N ALA A 136 -0.38 -11.20 -33.63
CA ALA A 136 -1.29 -11.15 -34.77
C ALA A 136 -0.66 -11.94 -35.94
N PRO A 137 -1.35 -12.95 -36.49
CA PRO A 137 -0.90 -13.70 -37.67
C PRO A 137 -0.86 -12.83 -38.94
#